data_AF-A0A0G9HEK3-F1
#
_entry.id   AF-A0A0G9HEK3-F1
#
_cell.length_a   1.000
_cell.length_b   1.000
_cell.length_c   1.000
_cell.angle_alpha   90.00
_cell.angle_beta   90.00
_cell.angle_gamma   90.00
#
_symmetry.space_group_name_H-M   'P 1'
#
loop_
_entity.id
_entity.type
_entity.pdbx_description
1 polymer ?
#
loop_
_entity_poly.entity_id
_entity_poly.type
_entity_poly.pdbx_seq_one_letter_code
_entity_poly.pdbx_strand_id
1 'polypeptide(L)'
;MDEARVQLACIAWVDGSSPLCASAAIEPAVELEMKRWRAELAPLCQSHALASGTNIGDCIVEADNVLLQLLGCLYESWRPWHMEGRWPEASGDAKPPRWLWRHRNVALVFLSGVDQTDYFQIDKDSLAACADRYLAVRWLRHPRLDWLLVDAMMAQEVVSFGEQMKSQIWVNASLYDLSASDAYERTKGNLSALEAIRTKSRAKVILLKLWWFTVAPILLVIVLIYSNVSGAVVTGLWWALAIYGIGYLLNLASMPLLYGYRRWLSRGKVRNPRVFVARLHKAMSASYEMLDTQAISPKAVQESLAESTALGAAWPNPIRPLMDRVLDFDRSVWTPHAPFTKPMTVDEEW
;
A
#
# COMPACT_ATOMS: atom_id res chain seq x y z
N MET A 1 43.00 10.16 -18.44
CA MET A 1 41.84 10.73 -19.16
C MET A 1 41.95 12.24 -19.13
N ASP A 2 41.52 12.91 -20.19
CA ASP A 2 41.48 14.38 -20.28
C ASP A 2 40.24 14.90 -19.53
N GLU A 3 40.44 15.64 -18.45
CA GLU A 3 39.39 16.15 -17.56
C GLU A 3 38.35 17.02 -18.30
N ALA A 4 38.81 17.79 -19.29
CA ALA A 4 37.93 18.63 -20.11
C ALA A 4 36.94 17.79 -20.95
N ARG A 5 37.37 16.61 -21.43
CA ARG A 5 36.50 15.69 -22.19
C ARG A 5 35.46 15.04 -21.29
N VAL A 6 35.80 14.73 -20.03
CA VAL A 6 34.87 14.17 -19.04
C VAL A 6 33.80 15.20 -18.68
N GLN A 7 34.18 16.45 -18.44
CA GLN A 7 33.24 17.54 -18.16
C GLN A 7 32.28 17.79 -19.33
N LEU A 8 32.78 17.84 -20.57
CA LEU A 8 31.96 18.02 -21.77
C LEU A 8 30.94 16.88 -21.96
N ALA A 9 31.33 15.63 -21.70
CA ALA A 9 30.42 14.48 -21.79
C ALA A 9 29.29 14.54 -20.74
N CYS A 10 29.59 14.96 -19.52
CA CYS A 10 28.58 15.17 -18.48
C CYS A 10 27.60 16.29 -18.83
N ILE A 11 28.09 17.42 -19.35
CA ILE A 11 27.23 18.54 -19.80
C ILE A 11 26.27 18.07 -20.91
N ALA A 12 26.79 17.35 -21.91
CA ALA A 12 25.97 16.82 -22.99
C ALA A 12 24.91 15.81 -22.51
N TRP A 13 25.23 15.01 -21.48
CA TRP A 13 24.27 14.10 -20.85
C TRP A 13 23.14 14.87 -20.13
N VAL A 14 23.49 15.87 -19.32
CA VAL A 14 22.52 16.72 -18.60
C VAL A 14 21.58 17.43 -19.56
N ASP A 15 22.11 18.00 -20.64
CA ASP A 15 21.31 18.72 -21.63
C ASP A 15 20.44 17.80 -22.50
N GLY A 16 20.67 16.48 -22.44
CA GLY A 16 20.00 15.49 -23.28
C GLY A 16 20.48 15.49 -24.73
N SER A 17 21.58 16.19 -25.03
CA SER A 17 22.23 16.25 -26.34
C SER A 17 23.22 15.11 -26.58
N SER A 18 23.48 14.28 -25.56
CA SER A 18 24.33 13.10 -25.66
C SER A 18 23.72 12.04 -26.60
N PRO A 19 24.49 11.51 -27.58
CA PRO A 19 24.04 10.41 -28.45
C PRO A 19 23.86 9.08 -27.69
N LEU A 20 24.28 9.02 -26.43
CA LEU A 20 24.14 7.86 -25.55
C LEU A 20 22.77 7.82 -24.85
N CYS A 21 21.97 8.90 -24.93
CA CYS A 21 20.62 8.95 -24.38
C CYS A 21 19.63 8.36 -25.40
N ALA A 22 18.90 7.30 -25.02
CA ALA A 22 17.81 6.79 -25.85
C ALA A 22 16.64 7.80 -25.86
N SER A 23 16.36 8.42 -27.02
CA SER A 23 15.18 9.27 -27.21
C SER A 23 13.93 8.42 -27.44
N ALA A 24 13.43 7.76 -26.40
CA ALA A 24 12.01 7.45 -26.37
C ALA A 24 11.24 8.78 -26.26
N ALA A 25 10.03 8.87 -26.83
CA ALA A 25 9.17 10.03 -26.67
C ALA A 25 8.74 10.14 -25.20
N ILE A 26 9.58 10.79 -24.38
CA ILE A 26 9.37 11.01 -22.96
C ILE A 26 8.54 12.28 -22.83
N GLU A 27 7.51 12.26 -21.99
CA GLU A 27 6.66 13.42 -21.73
C GLU A 27 7.50 14.61 -21.21
N PRO A 28 7.20 15.87 -21.58
CA PRO A 28 8.04 17.02 -21.23
C PRO A 28 8.27 17.21 -19.72
N ALA A 29 7.31 16.80 -18.89
CA ALA A 29 7.45 16.86 -17.43
C ALA A 29 8.46 15.82 -16.90
N VAL A 30 8.45 14.62 -17.48
CA VAL A 30 9.40 13.55 -17.16
C VAL A 30 10.79 13.88 -17.68
N GLU A 31 10.88 14.52 -18.85
CA GLU A 31 12.15 14.98 -19.41
C GLU A 31 12.84 16.01 -18.50
N LEU A 32 12.07 16.94 -17.91
CA LEU A 32 12.63 17.92 -16.98
C LEU A 32 13.16 17.27 -15.69
N GLU A 33 12.41 16.33 -15.11
CA GLU A 33 12.88 15.56 -13.94
C GLU A 33 14.12 14.72 -14.28
N MET A 34 14.17 14.13 -15.48
CA MET A 34 15.37 13.44 -15.97
C MET A 34 16.58 14.37 -16.03
N LYS A 35 16.42 15.58 -16.59
CA LYS A 35 17.52 16.56 -16.64
C LYS A 35 18.04 16.91 -15.25
N ARG A 36 17.13 17.05 -14.27
CA ARG A 36 17.50 17.31 -12.87
C ARG A 36 18.29 16.14 -12.27
N TRP A 37 17.81 14.92 -12.43
CA TRP A 37 18.52 13.73 -11.94
C TRP A 37 19.89 13.56 -12.58
N ARG A 38 20.00 13.77 -13.89
CA ARG A 38 21.29 13.73 -14.59
C ARG A 38 22.26 14.78 -14.05
N ALA A 39 21.78 15.98 -13.74
CA ALA A 39 22.60 17.04 -13.14
C ALA A 39 23.11 16.65 -11.74
N GLU A 40 22.28 15.99 -10.93
CA GLU A 40 22.69 15.49 -9.60
C GLU A 40 23.70 14.33 -9.68
N LEU A 41 23.61 13.47 -10.69
CA LEU A 41 24.47 12.29 -10.83
C LEU A 41 25.76 12.57 -11.64
N ALA A 42 25.80 13.60 -12.47
CA ALA A 42 26.96 13.95 -13.28
C ALA A 42 28.29 14.09 -12.49
N PRO A 43 28.31 14.71 -11.29
CA PRO A 43 29.52 14.75 -10.46
C PRO A 43 30.00 13.38 -10.00
N LEU A 44 29.08 12.44 -9.74
CA LEU A 44 29.40 11.06 -9.38
C LEU A 44 30.01 10.30 -10.55
N CYS A 45 29.44 10.45 -11.75
CA CYS A 45 29.99 9.87 -12.97
C CYS A 45 31.41 10.40 -13.25
N GLN A 46 31.61 11.72 -13.14
CA GLN A 46 32.90 12.35 -13.35
C GLN A 46 33.94 11.90 -12.33
N SER A 47 33.62 11.93 -11.04
CA SER A 47 34.54 11.53 -9.98
C SER A 47 34.92 10.05 -10.09
N HIS A 48 33.97 9.17 -10.41
CA HIS A 48 34.24 7.76 -10.61
C HIS A 48 35.13 7.51 -11.84
N ALA A 49 34.82 8.12 -12.99
CA ALA A 49 35.62 8.00 -14.20
C ALA A 49 37.07 8.45 -13.94
N LEU A 50 37.25 9.62 -13.33
CA LEU A 50 38.58 10.15 -13.02
C LEU A 50 39.36 9.25 -12.04
N ALA A 51 38.70 8.72 -11.01
CA ALA A 51 39.36 7.89 -9.99
C ALA A 51 39.69 6.47 -10.48
N SER A 52 38.81 5.85 -11.26
CA SER A 52 38.95 4.46 -11.71
C SER A 52 39.63 4.30 -13.06
N GLY A 53 39.74 5.39 -13.84
CA GLY A 53 40.21 5.33 -15.22
C GLY A 53 39.16 4.80 -16.22
N THR A 54 37.92 4.57 -15.77
CA THR A 54 36.82 4.03 -16.58
C THR A 54 36.29 5.06 -17.58
N ASN A 55 35.84 4.61 -18.76
CA ASN A 55 35.23 5.50 -19.74
C ASN A 55 33.99 6.19 -19.15
N ILE A 56 33.95 7.52 -19.23
CA ILE A 56 32.82 8.33 -18.76
C ILE A 56 31.51 7.96 -19.47
N GLY A 57 31.58 7.54 -20.74
CA GLY A 57 30.41 7.08 -21.50
C GLY A 57 29.76 5.86 -20.86
N ASP A 58 30.56 4.90 -20.37
CA ASP A 58 30.05 3.70 -19.72
C ASP A 58 29.40 4.05 -18.37
N CYS A 59 30.01 4.98 -17.62
CA CYS A 59 29.45 5.48 -16.36
C CYS A 59 28.09 6.18 -16.57
N ILE A 60 28.00 7.02 -17.61
CA ILE A 60 26.77 7.72 -18.00
C ILE A 60 25.67 6.72 -18.38
N VAL A 61 25.99 5.73 -19.23
CA VAL A 61 25.02 4.71 -19.66
C VAL A 61 24.52 3.88 -18.46
N GLU A 62 25.41 3.50 -17.55
CA GLU A 62 25.03 2.74 -16.36
C GLU A 62 24.12 3.55 -15.42
N ALA A 63 24.43 4.83 -15.20
CA ALA A 63 23.56 5.72 -14.42
C ALA A 63 22.20 5.99 -15.09
N ASP A 64 22.19 6.24 -16.40
CA ASP A 64 20.96 6.49 -17.16
C ASP A 64 20.06 5.25 -17.17
N ASN A 65 20.63 4.04 -17.25
CA ASN A 65 19.87 2.79 -17.15
C ASN A 65 19.16 2.63 -15.80
N VAL A 66 19.84 2.97 -14.69
CA VAL A 66 19.22 2.97 -13.35
C VAL A 66 18.08 3.99 -13.28
N LEU A 67 18.30 5.21 -13.76
CA LEU A 67 17.28 6.26 -13.77
C LEU A 67 16.06 5.89 -14.62
N LEU A 68 16.27 5.36 -15.82
CA LEU A 68 15.19 4.96 -16.73
C LEU A 68 14.36 3.82 -16.15
N GLN A 69 14.99 2.85 -15.48
CA GLN A 69 14.25 1.78 -14.82
C GLN A 69 13.46 2.30 -13.62
N LEU A 70 14.07 3.17 -12.81
CA LEU A 70 13.40 3.80 -11.68
C LEU A 70 12.17 4.59 -12.13
N LEU A 71 12.33 5.36 -13.20
CA LEU A 71 11.22 6.05 -13.86
C LEU A 71 10.15 5.09 -14.34
N GLY A 72 10.51 4.01 -15.03
CA GLY A 72 9.55 3.01 -15.49
C GLY A 72 8.71 2.44 -14.34
N CYS A 73 9.34 2.17 -13.19
CA CYS A 73 8.65 1.67 -12.00
C CYS A 73 7.72 2.71 -11.36
N LEU A 74 8.16 3.96 -11.28
CA LEU A 74 7.43 5.04 -10.59
C LEU A 74 6.41 5.74 -11.48
N TYR A 75 6.54 5.63 -12.81
CA TYR A 75 5.66 6.27 -13.78
C TYR A 75 4.20 5.83 -13.59
N GLU A 76 3.94 4.56 -13.28
CA GLU A 76 2.59 4.09 -12.98
C GLU A 76 1.99 4.74 -11.73
N SER A 77 2.84 5.10 -10.77
CA SER A 77 2.41 5.82 -9.56
C SER A 77 2.14 7.30 -9.80
N TRP A 78 2.65 7.85 -10.92
CA TRP A 78 2.62 9.26 -11.31
C TRP A 78 1.53 9.55 -12.36
N ARG A 79 1.34 8.66 -13.34
CA ARG A 79 0.46 8.83 -14.51
C ARG A 79 -0.99 9.19 -14.17
N PRO A 80 -1.68 8.54 -13.20
CA PRO A 80 -3.08 8.86 -12.91
C PRO A 80 -3.26 10.31 -12.42
N TRP A 81 -2.29 10.84 -11.67
CA TRP A 81 -2.35 12.21 -11.13
C TRP A 81 -2.23 13.26 -12.23
N HIS A 82 -1.26 13.05 -13.14
CA HIS A 82 -0.97 13.99 -14.20
C HIS A 82 -1.97 13.96 -15.36
N MET A 83 -2.51 12.78 -15.69
CA MET A 83 -3.44 12.62 -16.81
C MET A 83 -4.91 12.82 -16.42
N GLU A 84 -5.30 12.47 -15.19
CA GLU A 84 -6.71 12.47 -14.78
C GLU A 84 -7.10 13.68 -13.92
N GLY A 85 -6.16 14.59 -13.65
CA GLY A 85 -6.43 15.86 -12.97
C GLY A 85 -6.84 15.73 -11.50
N ARG A 86 -6.63 14.57 -10.86
CA ARG A 86 -6.99 14.30 -9.47
C ARG A 86 -5.98 14.89 -8.48
N TRP A 87 -5.65 16.15 -8.64
CA TRP A 87 -4.68 16.85 -7.80
C TRP A 87 -5.24 17.04 -6.38
N PRO A 88 -4.40 16.92 -5.33
CA PRO A 88 -4.78 17.43 -4.02
C PRO A 88 -4.92 18.96 -4.16
N GLU A 89 -6.15 19.46 -4.13
CA GLU A 89 -6.48 20.91 -4.16
C GLU A 89 -5.79 21.71 -3.02
N ALA A 90 -5.18 21.00 -2.05
CA ALA A 90 -4.57 21.57 -0.86
C ALA A 90 -3.28 22.37 -1.08
N SER A 91 -2.63 22.35 -2.26
CA SER A 91 -1.40 23.12 -2.45
C SER A 91 -1.62 24.59 -2.84
N GLY A 92 -2.82 24.99 -3.26
CA GLY A 92 -3.08 26.37 -3.73
C GLY A 92 -2.25 26.80 -4.96
N ASP A 93 -1.40 25.91 -5.49
CA ASP A 93 -0.47 26.20 -6.56
C ASP A 93 -1.14 25.96 -7.92
N ALA A 94 -1.09 26.98 -8.78
CA ALA A 94 -1.64 26.95 -10.14
C ALA A 94 -0.93 25.98 -11.12
N LYS A 95 0.06 25.21 -10.65
CA LYS A 95 0.85 24.28 -11.47
C LYS A 95 0.96 22.93 -10.79
N PRO A 96 0.84 21.82 -11.54
CA PRO A 96 1.00 20.49 -10.98
C PRO A 96 2.41 20.35 -10.40
N PRO A 97 2.54 19.89 -9.15
CA PRO A 97 3.85 19.79 -8.54
C PRO A 97 4.66 18.68 -9.23
N ARG A 98 5.90 19.01 -9.61
CA ARG A 98 6.74 18.24 -10.54
C ARG A 98 7.65 17.28 -9.79
N TRP A 99 7.09 16.34 -9.05
CA TRP A 99 7.88 15.33 -8.35
C TRP A 99 7.58 13.94 -8.93
N LEU A 100 8.64 13.17 -9.20
CA LEU A 100 8.50 11.77 -9.63
C LEU A 100 7.88 10.89 -8.52
N TRP A 101 8.15 11.26 -7.26
CA TRP A 101 7.70 10.54 -6.08
C TRP A 101 7.45 11.51 -4.92
N ARG A 102 6.41 11.24 -4.11
CA ARG A 102 6.18 11.88 -2.81
C ARG A 102 6.07 10.82 -1.73
N HIS A 103 6.44 11.22 -0.51
CA HIS A 103 5.98 10.52 0.68
C HIS A 103 4.45 10.58 0.78
N ARG A 104 3.81 9.49 1.21
CA ARG A 104 2.35 9.28 1.11
C ARG A 104 1.71 9.06 2.48
N ASN A 105 0.42 9.35 2.65
CA ASN A 105 -0.27 8.95 3.88
C ASN A 105 -0.83 7.53 3.79
N VAL A 106 0.02 6.51 3.96
CA VAL A 106 -0.37 5.09 3.87
C VAL A 106 -1.40 4.68 4.94
N ALA A 107 -1.39 5.34 6.11
CA ALA A 107 -2.37 5.09 7.15
C ALA A 107 -3.79 5.51 6.70
N LEU A 108 -3.89 6.65 6.01
CA LEU A 108 -5.15 7.14 5.46
C LEU A 108 -5.65 6.26 4.30
N VAL A 109 -4.74 5.75 3.46
CA VAL A 109 -5.06 4.81 2.37
C VAL A 109 -5.69 3.52 2.94
N PHE A 110 -5.14 2.99 4.02
CA PHE A 110 -5.70 1.80 4.67
C PHE A 110 -7.15 2.02 5.09
N LEU A 111 -7.49 3.19 5.65
CA LEU A 111 -8.84 3.52 6.11
C LEU A 111 -9.81 3.79 4.95
N SER A 112 -9.37 4.58 3.97
CA SER A 112 -10.24 5.16 2.93
C SER A 112 -10.37 4.29 1.68
N GLY A 113 -9.40 3.41 1.41
CA GLY A 113 -9.38 2.54 0.24
C GLY A 113 -8.76 3.15 -1.00
N VAL A 114 -9.06 2.55 -2.15
CA VAL A 114 -8.44 2.80 -3.46
C VAL A 114 -8.75 4.20 -4.03
N ASP A 115 -9.86 4.81 -3.61
CA ASP A 115 -10.25 6.16 -4.06
C ASP A 115 -9.45 7.29 -3.39
N GLN A 116 -8.58 6.98 -2.43
CA GLN A 116 -7.79 7.99 -1.71
C GLN A 116 -6.66 8.55 -2.58
N THR A 117 -6.33 9.83 -2.42
CA THR A 117 -5.29 10.54 -3.19
C THR A 117 -3.86 10.02 -3.00
N ASP A 118 -3.60 9.22 -1.98
CA ASP A 118 -2.29 8.65 -1.68
C ASP A 118 -2.22 7.18 -2.06
N TYR A 119 -3.33 6.60 -2.55
CA TYR A 119 -3.33 5.24 -3.07
C TYR A 119 -2.48 5.14 -4.33
N PHE A 120 -1.76 4.03 -4.45
CA PHE A 120 -1.05 3.63 -5.66
C PHE A 120 -0.80 2.14 -5.63
N GLN A 121 -0.39 1.62 -6.78
CA GLN A 121 0.04 0.25 -6.92
C GLN A 121 1.21 0.23 -7.89
N ILE A 122 2.37 -0.19 -7.41
CA ILE A 122 3.56 -0.47 -8.22
C ILE A 122 3.81 -1.98 -8.16
N ASP A 123 4.33 -2.56 -9.25
CA ASP A 123 4.80 -3.94 -9.20
C ASP A 123 5.98 -4.09 -8.22
N LYS A 124 5.79 -4.93 -7.19
CA LYS A 124 6.78 -5.14 -6.12
C LYS A 124 8.09 -5.71 -6.67
N ASP A 125 7.97 -6.63 -7.62
CA ASP A 125 9.13 -7.35 -8.18
C ASP A 125 9.96 -6.43 -9.06
N SER A 126 9.31 -5.59 -9.88
CA SER A 126 9.98 -4.56 -10.68
C SER A 126 10.74 -3.55 -9.82
N LEU A 127 10.13 -3.08 -8.72
CA LEU A 127 10.77 -2.11 -7.83
C LEU A 127 11.95 -2.73 -7.05
N ALA A 128 11.81 -3.98 -6.59
CA ALA A 128 12.90 -4.73 -5.96
C ALA A 128 14.06 -4.96 -6.94
N ALA A 129 13.76 -5.36 -8.18
CA ALA A 129 14.76 -5.54 -9.22
C ALA A 129 15.47 -4.22 -9.58
N CYS A 130 14.76 -3.08 -9.54
CA CYS A 130 15.36 -1.76 -9.71
C CYS A 130 16.34 -1.44 -8.57
N ALA A 131 15.95 -1.71 -7.33
CA ALA A 131 16.81 -1.52 -6.17
C ALA A 131 18.05 -2.43 -6.23
N ASP A 132 17.91 -3.69 -6.66
CA ASP A 132 19.04 -4.63 -6.80
C ASP A 132 20.03 -4.16 -7.87
N ARG A 133 19.56 -3.66 -9.02
CA ARG A 133 20.45 -3.08 -10.04
C ARG A 133 21.17 -1.84 -9.52
N TYR A 134 20.47 -0.95 -8.83
CA TYR A 134 21.11 0.19 -8.19
C TYR A 134 22.10 -0.21 -7.08
N LEU A 135 21.83 -1.29 -6.34
CA LEU A 135 22.75 -1.86 -5.36
C LEU A 135 24.02 -2.43 -6.01
N ALA A 136 23.91 -2.98 -7.23
CA ALA A 136 25.03 -3.50 -8.00
C ALA A 136 26.00 -2.40 -8.48
N VAL A 137 25.50 -1.20 -8.79
CA VAL A 137 26.31 -0.04 -9.20
C VAL A 137 26.89 0.66 -7.97
N ARG A 138 27.94 0.08 -7.38
CA ARG A 138 28.50 0.54 -6.08
C ARG A 138 28.99 1.98 -6.05
N TRP A 139 29.43 2.52 -7.20
CA TRP A 139 29.93 3.89 -7.31
C TRP A 139 28.79 4.92 -7.38
N LEU A 140 27.61 4.50 -7.84
CA LEU A 140 26.44 5.37 -7.99
C LEU A 140 25.69 5.41 -6.66
N ARG A 141 26.21 6.19 -5.73
CA ARG A 141 25.65 6.32 -4.39
C ARG A 141 25.10 7.72 -4.18
N HIS A 142 23.80 7.85 -4.01
CA HIS A 142 23.14 9.15 -3.85
C HIS A 142 22.07 9.13 -2.74
N PRO A 143 22.15 10.01 -1.71
CA PRO A 143 21.23 9.99 -0.57
C PRO A 143 19.74 10.08 -0.95
N ARG A 144 19.42 10.85 -2.00
CA ARG A 144 18.05 11.01 -2.49
C ARG A 144 17.53 9.77 -3.24
N LEU A 145 18.42 9.05 -3.96
CA LEU A 145 18.05 7.80 -4.64
C LEU A 145 17.84 6.67 -3.62
N ASP A 146 18.74 6.58 -2.63
CA ASP A 146 18.59 5.65 -1.52
C ASP A 146 17.22 5.87 -0.84
N TRP A 147 16.83 7.13 -0.61
CA TRP A 147 15.58 7.46 0.08
C TRP A 147 14.38 7.13 -0.76
N LEU A 148 14.40 7.54 -2.02
CA LEU A 148 13.28 7.33 -2.91
C LEU A 148 13.00 5.84 -3.11
N LEU A 149 14.04 5.00 -3.22
CA LEU A 149 13.88 3.54 -3.31
C LEU A 149 13.33 2.93 -2.02
N VAL A 150 13.87 3.31 -0.86
CA VAL A 150 13.39 2.81 0.44
C VAL A 150 11.95 3.25 0.68
N ASP A 151 11.65 4.53 0.46
CA ASP A 151 10.31 5.11 0.64
C ASP A 151 9.28 4.43 -0.26
N ALA A 152 9.58 4.30 -1.56
CA ALA A 152 8.68 3.65 -2.51
C ALA A 152 8.43 2.17 -2.17
N MET A 153 9.48 1.42 -1.81
CA MET A 153 9.34 0.01 -1.44
C MET A 153 8.52 -0.17 -0.15
N MET A 154 8.79 0.65 0.87
CA MET A 154 8.05 0.60 2.13
C MET A 154 6.58 0.98 1.93
N ALA A 155 6.32 2.08 1.22
CA ALA A 155 4.97 2.52 0.91
C ALA A 155 4.18 1.43 0.17
N GLN A 156 4.79 0.83 -0.86
CA GLN A 156 4.15 -0.20 -1.68
C GLN A 156 3.83 -1.45 -0.84
N GLU A 157 4.75 -1.87 0.04
CA GLU A 157 4.51 -3.00 0.92
C GLU A 157 3.37 -2.73 1.90
N VAL A 158 3.36 -1.56 2.54
CA VAL A 158 2.31 -1.20 3.51
C VAL A 158 0.93 -1.15 2.84
N VAL A 159 0.82 -0.48 1.69
CA VAL A 159 -0.47 -0.35 0.96
C VAL A 159 -0.95 -1.71 0.49
N SER A 160 -0.09 -2.48 -0.17
CA SER A 160 -0.47 -3.80 -0.69
C SER A 160 -0.84 -4.80 0.42
N PHE A 161 -0.11 -4.81 1.54
CA PHE A 161 -0.47 -5.60 2.71
C PHE A 161 -1.85 -5.18 3.25
N GLY A 162 -2.08 -3.87 3.37
CA GLY A 162 -3.37 -3.31 3.78
C GLY A 162 -4.53 -3.80 2.92
N GLU A 163 -4.44 -3.69 1.60
CA GLU A 163 -5.49 -4.13 0.67
C GLU A 163 -5.69 -5.65 0.67
N GLN A 164 -4.61 -6.43 0.71
CA GLN A 164 -4.70 -7.89 0.81
C GLN A 164 -5.41 -8.32 2.11
N MET A 165 -5.10 -7.68 3.23
CA MET A 165 -5.76 -8.03 4.49
C MET A 165 -7.21 -7.54 4.56
N LYS A 166 -7.54 -6.39 3.96
CA LYS A 166 -8.93 -5.91 3.84
C LYS A 166 -9.78 -6.89 3.03
N SER A 167 -9.31 -7.31 1.87
CA SER A 167 -10.00 -8.28 1.01
C SER A 167 -10.13 -9.67 1.65
N GLN A 168 -9.23 -10.08 2.55
CA GLN A 168 -9.33 -11.38 3.22
C GLN A 168 -10.15 -11.34 4.53
N ILE A 169 -9.94 -10.35 5.39
CA ILE A 169 -10.42 -10.39 6.78
C ILE A 169 -11.72 -9.59 6.99
N TRP A 170 -11.90 -8.49 6.25
CA TRP A 170 -13.12 -7.67 6.36
C TRP A 170 -14.25 -8.22 5.48
N VAL A 171 -13.90 -8.86 4.37
CA VAL A 171 -14.84 -9.40 3.38
C VAL A 171 -15.27 -10.85 3.72
N ASN A 172 -14.37 -11.76 4.09
CA ASN A 172 -14.71 -13.18 4.35
C ASN A 172 -15.32 -13.42 5.74
N ALA A 173 -16.45 -12.79 6.04
CA ALA A 173 -17.04 -12.85 7.38
C ALA A 173 -18.02 -14.00 7.64
N SER A 174 -18.51 -14.74 6.63
CA SER A 174 -19.43 -15.85 6.87
C SER A 174 -19.56 -16.81 5.69
N LEU A 175 -19.79 -18.11 5.97
CA LEU A 175 -20.16 -19.17 5.01
C LEU A 175 -21.43 -18.86 4.18
N TYR A 176 -22.19 -17.84 4.56
CA TYR A 176 -23.45 -17.43 3.91
C TYR A 176 -23.32 -16.14 3.09
N ASP A 177 -22.14 -15.53 3.02
CA ASP A 177 -21.95 -14.25 2.35
C ASP A 177 -21.43 -14.47 0.92
N LEU A 178 -22.31 -14.97 0.04
CA LEU A 178 -22.05 -15.12 -1.40
C LEU A 178 -21.77 -13.76 -2.09
N SER A 179 -22.07 -12.64 -1.42
CA SER A 179 -21.82 -11.27 -1.89
C SER A 179 -20.51 -10.65 -1.38
N ALA A 180 -19.62 -11.45 -0.79
CA ALA A 180 -18.40 -10.94 -0.19
C ALA A 180 -17.47 -10.26 -1.23
N SER A 181 -17.24 -10.90 -2.39
CA SER A 181 -16.45 -10.31 -3.48
C SER A 181 -17.02 -8.96 -3.95
N ASP A 182 -18.33 -8.89 -4.15
CA ASP A 182 -19.03 -7.68 -4.58
C ASP A 182 -18.92 -6.54 -3.56
N ALA A 183 -18.83 -6.85 -2.26
CA ALA A 183 -18.75 -5.84 -1.22
C ALA A 183 -17.43 -5.07 -1.29
N TYR A 184 -16.32 -5.74 -1.61
CA TYR A 184 -15.03 -5.09 -1.79
C TYR A 184 -15.04 -4.19 -3.03
N GLU A 185 -15.53 -4.68 -4.16
CA GLU A 185 -15.61 -3.91 -5.41
C GLU A 185 -16.48 -2.66 -5.27
N ARG A 186 -17.62 -2.76 -4.56
CA ARG A 186 -18.52 -1.61 -4.35
C ARG A 186 -17.96 -0.56 -3.39
N THR A 187 -17.18 -0.97 -2.40
CA THR A 187 -16.63 -0.06 -1.38
C THR A 187 -15.20 0.37 -1.67
N LYS A 188 -14.56 -0.26 -2.66
CA LYS A 188 -13.18 -0.04 -3.07
C LYS A 188 -12.21 -0.04 -1.88
N GLY A 189 -12.45 -0.94 -0.92
CA GLY A 189 -11.58 -1.09 0.25
C GLY A 189 -11.77 -0.03 1.36
N ASN A 190 -12.81 0.81 1.33
CA ASN A 190 -13.12 1.72 2.43
C ASN A 190 -13.61 0.94 3.67
N LEU A 191 -12.87 1.03 4.78
CA LEU A 191 -13.14 0.25 5.98
C LEU A 191 -14.51 0.58 6.61
N SER A 192 -14.86 1.85 6.69
CA SER A 192 -16.13 2.28 7.29
C SER A 192 -17.33 1.76 6.48
N ALA A 193 -17.22 1.79 5.15
CA ALA A 193 -18.24 1.28 4.25
C ALA A 193 -18.33 -0.26 4.32
N LEU A 194 -17.20 -0.96 4.37
CA LEU A 194 -17.15 -2.42 4.57
C LEU A 194 -17.80 -2.84 5.89
N GLU A 195 -17.55 -2.10 6.97
CA GLU A 195 -18.17 -2.35 8.26
C GLU A 195 -19.69 -2.06 8.25
N ALA A 196 -20.12 -1.01 7.55
CA ALA A 196 -21.54 -0.71 7.35
C ALA A 196 -22.28 -1.80 6.55
N ILE A 197 -21.68 -2.31 5.47
CA ILE A 197 -22.26 -3.43 4.71
C ILE A 197 -22.39 -4.66 5.61
N ARG A 198 -21.34 -4.97 6.37
CA ARG A 198 -21.31 -6.14 7.23
C ARG A 198 -22.31 -6.08 8.38
N THR A 199 -22.46 -4.93 9.02
CA THR A 199 -23.46 -4.73 10.06
C THR A 199 -24.87 -4.89 9.51
N LYS A 200 -25.15 -4.36 8.31
CA LYS A 200 -26.41 -4.58 7.59
C LYS A 200 -26.63 -6.07 7.25
N SER A 201 -25.63 -6.77 6.74
CA SER A 201 -25.74 -8.21 6.43
C SER A 201 -25.99 -9.05 7.68
N ARG A 202 -25.31 -8.75 8.79
CA ARG A 202 -25.57 -9.39 10.09
C ARG A 202 -26.98 -9.13 10.58
N ALA A 203 -27.47 -7.89 10.49
CA ALA A 203 -28.83 -7.55 10.87
C ALA A 203 -29.85 -8.32 10.02
N LYS A 204 -29.65 -8.43 8.70
CA LYS A 204 -30.49 -9.24 7.80
C LYS A 204 -30.53 -10.71 8.21
N VAL A 205 -29.37 -11.31 8.51
CA VAL A 205 -29.30 -12.72 8.96
C VAL A 205 -30.02 -12.89 10.30
N ILE A 206 -29.85 -11.97 11.24
CA ILE A 206 -30.56 -11.99 12.52
C ILE A 206 -32.07 -11.85 12.31
N LEU A 207 -32.51 -10.91 11.46
CA LEU A 207 -33.92 -10.70 11.11
C LEU A 207 -34.52 -11.93 10.41
N LEU A 208 -33.81 -12.53 9.46
CA LEU A 208 -34.24 -13.74 8.77
C LEU A 208 -34.37 -14.92 9.73
N LYS A 209 -33.41 -15.06 10.66
CA LYS A 209 -33.48 -16.04 11.74
C LYS A 209 -34.67 -15.75 12.64
N LEU A 210 -34.89 -14.51 13.08
CA LEU A 210 -36.05 -14.15 13.89
C LEU A 210 -37.36 -14.50 13.16
N TRP A 211 -37.46 -14.14 11.88
CA TRP A 211 -38.65 -14.42 11.08
C TRP A 211 -38.96 -15.92 10.97
N TRP A 212 -37.97 -16.74 10.61
CA TRP A 212 -38.13 -18.19 10.50
C TRP A 212 -38.28 -18.88 11.86
N PHE A 213 -37.60 -18.37 12.90
CA PHE A 213 -37.53 -19.01 14.21
C PHE A 213 -38.62 -18.56 15.21
N THR A 214 -39.30 -17.44 14.97
CA THR A 214 -40.34 -16.92 15.89
C THR A 214 -41.62 -16.50 15.17
N VAL A 215 -41.53 -15.74 14.07
CA VAL A 215 -42.73 -15.14 13.44
C VAL A 215 -43.53 -16.18 12.65
N ALA A 216 -42.87 -16.94 11.77
CA ALA A 216 -43.53 -17.94 10.92
C ALA A 216 -44.30 -19.04 11.72
N PRO A 217 -43.77 -19.60 12.82
CA PRO A 217 -44.50 -20.59 13.61
C PRO A 217 -45.70 -20.01 14.36
N ILE A 218 -45.58 -18.79 14.89
CA ILE A 218 -46.69 -18.12 15.59
C ILE A 218 -47.83 -17.87 14.60
N LEU A 219 -47.52 -17.36 13.41
CA LEU A 219 -48.50 -17.19 12.34
C LEU A 219 -49.14 -18.51 11.93
N LEU A 220 -48.35 -19.58 11.81
CA LEU A 220 -48.87 -20.92 11.52
C LEU A 220 -49.88 -21.35 12.59
N VAL A 221 -49.54 -21.24 13.88
CA VAL A 221 -50.45 -21.60 14.99
C VAL A 221 -51.73 -20.77 14.96
N ILE A 222 -51.64 -19.46 14.72
CA ILE A 222 -52.82 -18.58 14.62
C ILE A 222 -53.73 -19.04 13.47
N VAL A 223 -53.18 -19.27 12.28
CA VAL A 223 -53.96 -19.73 11.13
C VAL A 223 -54.68 -21.04 11.43
N LEU A 224 -54.05 -21.95 12.18
CA LEU A 224 -54.65 -23.23 12.58
C LEU A 224 -55.78 -23.11 13.59
N ILE A 225 -55.72 -22.15 14.52
CA ILE A 225 -56.80 -21.91 15.48
C ILE A 225 -58.06 -21.39 14.76
N TYR A 226 -57.88 -20.58 13.72
CA TYR A 226 -58.99 -19.93 13.01
C TYR A 226 -59.50 -20.70 11.78
N SER A 227 -58.78 -21.72 11.32
CA SER A 227 -59.25 -22.57 10.23
C SER A 227 -59.91 -23.83 10.81
N ASN A 228 -61.16 -24.10 10.45
CA ASN A 228 -61.92 -25.30 10.84
C ASN A 228 -61.37 -26.54 10.10
N VAL A 229 -60.11 -26.91 10.35
CA VAL A 229 -59.43 -27.98 9.62
C VAL A 229 -59.72 -29.34 10.24
N SER A 230 -59.89 -30.35 9.40
CA SER A 230 -60.16 -31.73 9.82
C SER A 230 -59.08 -32.32 10.74
N GLY A 231 -59.46 -33.25 11.62
CA GLY A 231 -58.58 -33.80 12.67
C GLY A 231 -57.30 -34.50 12.18
N ALA A 232 -57.29 -35.02 10.94
CA ALA A 232 -56.10 -35.62 10.31
C ALA A 232 -55.05 -34.57 9.93
N VAL A 233 -55.49 -33.38 9.51
CA VAL A 233 -54.59 -32.27 9.19
C VAL A 233 -53.99 -31.70 10.48
N VAL A 234 -54.81 -31.59 11.54
CA VAL A 234 -54.36 -31.18 12.88
C VAL A 234 -53.23 -32.10 13.40
N THR A 235 -53.34 -33.41 13.23
CA THR A 235 -52.30 -34.36 13.65
C THR A 235 -51.00 -34.22 12.86
N GLY A 236 -51.07 -34.05 11.53
CA GLY A 236 -49.88 -33.79 10.70
C GLY A 236 -49.14 -32.49 11.06
N LEU A 237 -49.88 -31.46 11.48
CA LEU A 237 -49.32 -30.17 11.89
C LEU A 237 -48.68 -30.20 13.28
N TRP A 238 -49.19 -31.01 14.21
CA TRP A 238 -48.51 -31.24 15.50
C TRP A 238 -47.14 -31.90 15.30
N TRP A 239 -47.02 -32.85 14.36
CA TRP A 239 -45.73 -33.41 13.97
C TRP A 239 -44.80 -32.39 13.31
N ALA A 240 -45.33 -31.51 12.44
CA ALA A 240 -44.56 -30.42 11.86
C ALA A 240 -44.03 -29.44 12.93
N LEU A 241 -44.86 -29.09 13.93
CA LEU A 241 -44.46 -28.28 15.09
C LEU A 241 -43.40 -28.98 15.95
N ALA A 242 -43.50 -30.30 16.15
CA ALA A 242 -42.52 -31.07 16.90
C ALA A 242 -41.16 -31.12 16.18
N ILE A 243 -41.14 -31.41 14.87
CA ILE A 243 -39.92 -31.39 14.05
C ILE A 243 -39.29 -30.00 14.06
N TYR A 244 -40.13 -28.97 13.93
CA TYR A 244 -39.71 -27.58 14.01
C TYR A 244 -39.10 -27.23 15.37
N GLY A 245 -39.74 -27.62 16.47
CA GLY A 245 -39.25 -27.42 17.84
C GLY A 245 -37.90 -28.09 18.09
N ILE A 246 -37.71 -29.30 17.55
CA ILE A 246 -36.41 -30.00 17.58
C ILE A 246 -35.37 -29.21 16.78
N GLY A 247 -35.71 -28.73 15.58
CA GLY A 247 -34.81 -27.90 14.76
C GLY A 247 -34.41 -26.58 15.46
N TYR A 248 -35.35 -25.95 16.16
CA TYR A 248 -35.09 -24.75 16.96
C TYR A 248 -34.17 -25.03 18.15
N LEU A 249 -34.41 -26.12 18.89
CA LEU A 249 -33.56 -26.55 19.99
C LEU A 249 -32.15 -26.91 19.52
N LEU A 250 -32.01 -27.59 18.38
CA LEU A 250 -30.70 -27.87 17.77
C LEU A 250 -29.97 -26.60 17.36
N ASN A 251 -30.66 -25.60 16.81
CA ASN A 251 -30.05 -24.30 16.48
C ASN A 251 -29.59 -23.56 17.76
N LEU A 252 -30.43 -23.51 18.79
CA LEU A 252 -30.09 -22.95 20.10
C LEU A 252 -28.90 -23.65 20.74
N ALA A 253 -28.85 -24.98 20.68
CA ALA A 253 -27.75 -25.79 21.22
C ALA A 253 -26.47 -25.68 20.36
N SER A 254 -26.61 -25.44 19.05
CA SER A 254 -25.48 -25.28 18.15
C SER A 254 -24.64 -24.05 18.47
N MET A 255 -25.25 -22.95 18.95
CA MET A 255 -24.53 -21.72 19.29
C MET A 255 -23.50 -21.89 20.42
N PRO A 256 -23.85 -22.39 21.62
CA PRO A 256 -22.90 -22.64 22.69
C PRO A 256 -21.91 -23.76 22.35
N LEU A 257 -22.32 -24.79 21.61
CA LEU A 257 -21.42 -25.85 21.14
C LEU A 257 -20.39 -25.35 20.13
N LEU A 258 -20.81 -24.59 19.11
CA LEU A 258 -19.92 -23.95 18.13
C LEU A 258 -19.05 -22.88 18.80
N TYR A 259 -19.60 -22.14 19.77
CA TYR A 259 -18.83 -21.18 20.55
C TYR A 259 -17.76 -21.87 21.39
N GLY A 260 -18.12 -22.94 22.12
CA GLY A 260 -17.20 -23.75 22.92
C GLY A 260 -16.13 -24.44 22.05
N TYR A 261 -16.53 -25.00 20.91
CA TYR A 261 -15.64 -25.61 19.93
C TYR A 261 -14.69 -24.58 19.30
N ARG A 262 -15.19 -23.41 18.89
CA ARG A 262 -14.36 -22.30 18.40
C ARG A 262 -13.41 -21.80 19.49
N ARG A 263 -13.90 -21.68 20.73
CA ARG A 263 -13.09 -21.28 21.89
C ARG A 263 -11.96 -22.28 22.16
N TRP A 264 -12.25 -23.58 22.02
CA TRP A 264 -11.27 -24.65 22.16
C TRP A 264 -10.24 -24.60 21.03
N LEU A 265 -10.66 -24.49 19.76
CA LEU A 265 -9.77 -24.32 18.60
C LEU A 265 -8.96 -23.01 18.63
N SER A 266 -9.45 -21.97 19.29
CA SER A 266 -8.76 -20.68 19.41
C SER A 266 -7.82 -20.59 20.61
N ARG A 267 -7.65 -21.66 21.42
CA ARG A 267 -6.65 -21.66 22.48
C ARG A 267 -5.26 -21.48 21.88
N GLY A 268 -4.60 -20.35 22.20
CA GLY A 268 -3.26 -20.00 21.71
C GLY A 268 -3.21 -19.20 20.41
N LYS A 269 -4.33 -18.95 19.72
CA LYS A 269 -4.37 -18.10 18.51
C LYS A 269 -4.80 -16.67 18.85
N VAL A 270 -4.35 -15.69 18.06
CA VAL A 270 -4.70 -14.28 18.28
C VAL A 270 -6.22 -14.10 18.28
N ARG A 271 -6.75 -13.58 19.39
CA ARG A 271 -8.18 -13.54 19.73
C ARG A 271 -9.06 -12.81 18.71
N ASN A 272 -8.46 -11.93 17.89
CA ASN A 272 -9.14 -11.24 16.80
C ASN A 272 -8.15 -10.93 15.66
N PRO A 273 -8.27 -11.57 14.48
CA PRO A 273 -7.34 -11.36 13.37
C PRO A 273 -7.35 -9.90 12.87
N ARG A 274 -8.46 -9.17 13.02
CA ARG A 274 -8.52 -7.74 12.67
C ARG A 274 -7.65 -6.87 13.55
N VAL A 275 -7.69 -7.12 14.87
CA VAL A 275 -6.89 -6.35 15.82
C VAL A 275 -5.41 -6.64 15.58
N PHE A 276 -5.08 -7.89 15.26
CA PHE A 276 -3.71 -8.26 14.88
C PHE A 276 -3.25 -7.50 13.64
N VAL A 277 -4.03 -7.55 12.55
CA VAL A 277 -3.68 -6.87 11.31
C VAL A 277 -3.63 -5.36 11.49
N ALA A 278 -4.59 -4.75 12.19
CA ALA A 278 -4.56 -3.32 12.45
C ALA A 278 -3.33 -2.92 13.26
N ARG A 279 -2.92 -3.75 14.23
CA ARG A 279 -1.68 -3.52 15.00
C ARG A 279 -0.44 -3.67 14.12
N LEU A 280 -0.39 -4.69 13.27
CA LEU A 280 0.75 -4.94 12.39
C LEU A 280 0.87 -3.83 11.33
N HIS A 281 -0.24 -3.47 10.67
CA HIS A 281 -0.30 -2.36 9.75
C HIS A 281 0.14 -1.05 10.43
N LYS A 282 -0.33 -0.77 11.65
CA LYS A 282 0.10 0.40 12.41
C LYS A 282 1.61 0.41 12.67
N ALA A 283 2.20 -0.73 13.01
CA ALA A 283 3.65 -0.84 13.18
C ALA A 283 4.39 -0.58 11.86
N MET A 284 3.91 -1.13 10.74
CA MET A 284 4.49 -0.90 9.42
C MET A 284 4.37 0.57 8.97
N SER A 285 3.20 1.20 9.15
CA SER A 285 2.99 2.62 8.87
C SER A 285 3.89 3.50 9.73
N ALA A 286 4.07 3.17 11.00
CA ALA A 286 4.97 3.92 11.88
C ALA A 286 6.43 3.85 11.42
N SER A 287 6.91 2.69 10.94
CA SER A 287 8.25 2.58 10.35
C SER A 287 8.38 3.45 9.10
N TYR A 288 7.33 3.53 8.28
CA TYR A 288 7.31 4.33 7.07
C TYR A 288 7.27 5.84 7.35
N GLU A 289 6.44 6.29 8.28
CA GLU A 289 6.30 7.70 8.67
C GLU A 289 7.62 8.33 9.17
N MET A 290 8.58 7.52 9.64
CA MET A 290 9.92 8.01 10.01
C MET A 290 10.69 8.62 8.83
N LEU A 291 10.31 8.30 7.59
CA LEU A 291 10.93 8.80 6.36
C LEU A 291 10.39 10.17 5.89
N ASP A 292 9.34 10.70 6.54
CA ASP A 292 8.71 11.99 6.18
C ASP A 292 9.46 13.22 6.73
N THR A 293 10.56 13.00 7.45
CA THR A 293 11.28 14.07 8.16
C THR A 293 12.46 14.60 7.35
N GLN A 294 12.80 15.89 7.52
CA GLN A 294 13.97 16.49 6.85
C GLN A 294 15.31 15.92 7.33
N ALA A 295 15.34 15.37 8.54
CA ALA A 295 16.51 14.76 9.17
C ALA A 295 16.12 13.38 9.70
N ILE A 296 16.30 12.36 8.86
CA ILE A 296 15.92 10.99 9.18
C ILE A 296 17.06 10.34 9.95
N SER A 297 16.77 9.60 11.02
CA SER A 297 17.78 8.75 11.67
C SER A 297 17.75 7.36 11.03
N PRO A 298 18.73 7.00 10.17
CA PRO A 298 18.71 5.70 9.50
C PRO A 298 18.79 4.53 10.48
N LYS A 299 19.43 4.70 11.65
CA LYS A 299 19.45 3.70 12.71
C LYS A 299 18.06 3.47 13.32
N ALA A 300 17.34 4.55 13.61
CA ALA A 300 15.99 4.45 14.17
C ALA A 300 15.01 3.79 13.18
N VAL A 301 15.16 4.07 11.87
CA VAL A 301 14.40 3.37 10.81
C VAL A 301 14.71 1.87 10.82
N GLN A 302 15.99 1.49 10.88
CA GLN A 302 16.40 0.08 10.91
C GLN A 302 15.87 -0.66 12.15
N GLU A 303 15.90 -0.02 13.31
CA GLU A 303 15.33 -0.57 14.56
C GLU A 303 13.80 -0.76 14.43
N SER A 304 13.09 0.22 13.90
CA SER A 304 11.63 0.14 13.66
C SER A 304 11.26 -0.96 12.65
N LEU A 305 12.06 -1.13 11.59
CA LEU A 305 11.91 -2.24 10.65
C LEU A 305 12.11 -3.60 11.34
N ALA A 306 13.09 -3.72 12.23
CA ALA A 306 13.34 -4.94 12.99
C ALA A 306 12.19 -5.25 13.97
N GLU A 307 11.65 -4.23 14.65
CA GLU A 307 10.50 -4.37 15.55
C GLU A 307 9.23 -4.81 14.81
N SER A 308 8.92 -4.19 13.68
CA SER A 308 7.79 -4.59 12.84
C SER A 308 7.97 -6.00 12.25
N THR A 309 9.19 -6.37 11.87
CA THR A 309 9.52 -7.74 11.42
C THR A 309 9.30 -8.77 12.54
N ALA A 310 9.69 -8.44 13.78
CA ALA A 310 9.43 -9.31 14.94
C ALA A 310 7.93 -9.51 15.22
N LEU A 311 7.08 -8.55 14.82
CA LEU A 311 5.63 -8.67 14.88
C LEU A 311 5.02 -9.48 13.71
N GLY A 312 5.82 -9.81 12.70
CA GLY A 312 5.42 -10.58 11.52
C GLY A 312 5.33 -9.79 10.21
N ALA A 313 5.85 -8.56 10.15
CA ALA A 313 5.94 -7.81 8.90
C ALA A 313 7.01 -8.44 7.98
N ALA A 314 6.74 -8.45 6.67
CA ALA A 314 7.69 -8.92 5.67
C ALA A 314 8.05 -7.74 4.76
N TRP A 315 9.25 -7.19 4.97
CA TRP A 315 9.75 -6.09 4.17
C TRP A 315 10.49 -6.58 2.93
N PRO A 316 10.44 -5.85 1.79
CA PRO A 316 11.27 -6.14 0.62
C PRO A 316 12.75 -6.30 0.96
N ASN A 317 13.37 -7.37 0.46
CA ASN A 317 14.78 -7.70 0.72
C ASN A 317 15.75 -6.55 0.47
N PRO A 318 15.62 -5.74 -0.61
CA PRO A 318 16.59 -4.68 -0.91
C PRO A 318 16.61 -3.51 0.08
N ILE A 319 15.58 -3.35 0.92
CA ILE A 319 15.52 -2.26 1.92
C ILE A 319 16.71 -2.35 2.88
N ARG A 320 17.02 -3.55 3.39
CA ARG A 320 18.09 -3.71 4.38
C ARG A 320 19.47 -3.35 3.80
N PRO A 321 19.89 -3.88 2.64
CA PRO A 321 21.12 -3.43 1.98
C PRO A 321 21.17 -1.93 1.68
N LEU A 322 20.06 -1.29 1.32
CA LEU A 322 20.01 0.17 1.12
C LEU A 322 20.23 0.92 2.44
N MET A 323 19.59 0.48 3.53
CA MET A 323 19.77 1.06 4.86
C MET A 323 21.21 0.88 5.37
N ASP A 324 21.78 -0.32 5.20
CA ASP A 324 23.18 -0.60 5.54
C ASP A 324 24.11 0.30 4.73
N ARG A 325 23.82 0.49 3.44
CA ARG A 325 24.51 1.47 2.60
C ARG A 325 24.46 2.83 3.29
N VAL A 326 23.28 3.41 3.51
CA VAL A 326 23.08 4.75 4.12
C VAL A 326 23.89 4.91 5.42
N LEU A 327 23.81 3.92 6.32
CA LEU A 327 24.53 3.90 7.60
C LEU A 327 26.06 3.92 7.44
N ASP A 328 26.61 3.36 6.37
CA ASP A 328 28.06 3.40 6.11
C ASP A 328 28.56 4.81 5.73
N PHE A 329 27.70 5.72 5.30
CA PHE A 329 28.08 7.09 4.93
C PHE A 329 27.78 8.10 6.02
N ASP A 330 26.55 8.13 6.51
CA ASP A 330 26.17 8.96 7.64
C ASP A 330 25.28 8.16 8.60
N ARG A 331 25.83 7.86 9.77
CA ARG A 331 25.14 7.10 10.82
C ARG A 331 24.12 7.96 11.58
N SER A 332 24.28 9.27 11.53
CA SER A 332 23.60 10.20 12.43
C SER A 332 22.36 10.79 11.76
N VAL A 333 22.50 11.27 10.53
CA VAL A 333 21.42 11.96 9.82
C VAL A 333 21.44 11.57 8.35
N TRP A 334 20.26 11.21 7.85
CA TRP A 334 19.99 11.05 6.45
C TRP A 334 19.13 12.23 5.99
N THR A 335 19.72 13.08 5.13
CA THR A 335 19.09 14.26 4.54
C THR A 335 18.79 14.00 3.05
N PRO A 336 17.67 13.34 2.72
CA PRO A 336 17.29 13.12 1.32
C PRO A 336 16.91 14.42 0.61
N HIS A 337 16.53 15.44 1.37
CA HIS A 337 16.22 16.78 0.88
C HIS A 337 17.48 17.66 1.01
N ALA A 338 18.22 17.83 -0.09
CA ALA A 338 19.02 19.04 -0.24
C ALA A 338 18.07 20.26 -0.12
N PRO A 339 18.53 21.44 0.35
CA PRO A 339 17.68 22.56 0.76
C PRO A 339 17.00 23.23 -0.45
N PHE A 340 15.92 22.65 -0.97
CA PHE A 340 15.11 23.21 -2.04
C PHE A 340 13.61 23.02 -1.82
N THR A 341 13.18 23.13 -0.56
CA THR A 341 11.77 23.31 -0.19
C THR A 341 11.61 24.53 0.70
N LYS A 342 12.00 25.69 0.18
CA LYS A 342 11.00 26.76 0.10
C LYS A 342 10.53 26.77 -1.36
N PRO A 343 9.22 26.73 -1.66
CA PRO A 343 8.80 27.29 -2.93
C PRO A 343 9.42 28.69 -3.00
N MET A 344 10.06 29.04 -4.10
CA MET A 344 10.26 30.45 -4.41
C MET A 344 8.87 31.06 -4.36
N THR A 345 8.56 31.74 -3.25
CA THR A 345 7.62 32.85 -3.26
C THR A 345 8.22 33.82 -4.26
N VAL A 346 7.77 33.73 -5.51
CA VAL A 346 7.81 34.87 -6.40
C VAL A 346 6.90 35.87 -5.73
N ASP A 347 7.52 36.75 -4.95
CA ASP A 347 7.11 38.12 -4.62
C ASP A 347 8.03 38.62 -3.49
N GLU A 348 9.34 38.67 -3.78
CA GLU A 348 10.18 39.75 -3.26
C GLU A 348 10.39 40.71 -4.43
N GLU A 349 9.73 41.86 -4.33
CA GLU A 349 9.99 43.12 -5.04
C GLU A 349 9.88 43.08 -6.57
N TRP A 350 8.75 43.56 -7.12
CA TRP A 350 8.57 44.86 -7.80
C TRP A 350 7.15 44.97 -8.37
#